data_AF-A0AAD8GN80-F1
#
_entry.id   AF-A0AAD8GN80-F1
#
_cell.length_a   1.000
_cell.length_b   1.000
_cell.length_c   1.000
_cell.angle_alpha   90.00
_cell.angle_beta   90.00
_cell.angle_gamma   90.00
#
_symmetry.space_group_name_H-M   'P 1'
#
loop_
_entity.id
_entity.type
_entity.pdbx_description
1 polymer ?
#
loop_
_entity_poly.entity_id
_entity_poly.type
_entity_poly.pdbx_seq_one_letter_code
_entity_poly.pdbx_strand_id
1 'polypeptide(L)'
;MPVINTEAFAWACFEDRGTRKSLFKLTTKGNNFIGKFADVIICNSANELEPAVFSLIPKLLPVGPLFASSRLGIQGGNFWPKDSDCLSWLDQQPANSVIYVAFGSFTAFNKTQFQELALGLD
;
A
#
# COMPACT_ATOMS: atom_id res chain seq x y z
N MET A 1 10.73 -0.84 -6.01
CA MET A 1 9.63 -1.75 -5.64
C MET A 1 9.90 -3.09 -6.31
N PRO A 2 9.90 -4.22 -5.58
CA PRO A 2 9.87 -5.51 -6.25
C PRO A 2 8.66 -5.55 -7.19
N VAL A 3 8.81 -6.22 -8.34
CA VAL A 3 7.70 -6.37 -9.28
C VAL A 3 6.58 -7.10 -8.56
N ILE A 4 5.48 -6.39 -8.32
CA ILE A 4 4.29 -7.01 -7.74
C ILE A 4 3.74 -7.95 -8.80
N ASN A 5 3.73 -9.26 -8.52
CA ASN A 5 3.03 -10.20 -9.37
C ASN A 5 1.53 -9.82 -9.36
N THR A 6 1.00 -9.44 -10.52
CA THR A 6 -0.42 -9.07 -10.68
C THR A 6 -1.38 -10.23 -10.36
N GLU A 7 -0.87 -11.46 -10.30
CA GLU A 7 -1.61 -12.64 -9.85
C GLU A 7 -1.89 -12.64 -8.34
N ALA A 8 -1.15 -11.86 -7.55
CA ALA A 8 -1.34 -11.74 -6.11
C ALA A 8 -2.39 -10.69 -5.71
N PHE A 9 -2.98 -9.98 -6.68
CA PHE A 9 -4.06 -9.04 -6.37
C PHE A 9 -5.30 -9.77 -5.89
N ALA A 10 -6.05 -9.15 -4.97
CA ALA A 10 -7.26 -9.75 -4.39
C ALA A 10 -8.31 -10.15 -5.46
N TRP A 11 -8.33 -9.47 -6.61
CA TRP A 11 -9.19 -9.83 -7.74
C TRP A 11 -8.60 -10.94 -8.63
N ALA A 12 -7.31 -11.26 -8.51
CA ALA A 12 -6.66 -12.37 -9.17
C ALA A 12 -6.73 -13.68 -8.38
N CYS A 13 -7.23 -13.64 -7.13
CA CYS A 13 -7.62 -14.83 -6.35
C CYS A 13 -8.75 -15.66 -7.00
N PHE A 14 -9.35 -15.18 -8.09
CA PHE A 14 -10.32 -15.91 -8.89
C PHE A 14 -9.64 -16.42 -10.17
N GLU A 15 -9.53 -17.73 -10.30
CA GLU A 15 -8.85 -18.38 -11.43
C GLU A 15 -9.51 -18.04 -12.77
N ASP A 16 -10.85 -18.00 -12.80
CA ASP A 16 -11.60 -17.83 -14.04
C ASP A 16 -11.63 -16.38 -14.54
N ARG A 17 -11.39 -16.22 -15.85
CA ARG A 17 -11.33 -14.91 -16.51
C ARG A 17 -12.68 -14.18 -16.51
N GLY A 18 -13.79 -14.92 -16.47
CA GLY A 18 -15.15 -14.37 -16.47
C GLY A 18 -15.42 -13.59 -15.19
N THR A 19 -15.16 -14.22 -14.04
CA THR A 19 -15.30 -13.66 -12.70
C THR A 19 -14.39 -12.46 -12.50
N ARG A 20 -13.13 -12.54 -12.95
CA ARG A 20 -12.21 -11.38 -12.91
C ARG A 20 -12.78 -10.16 -13.65
N LYS A 21 -13.33 -10.37 -14.86
CA LYS A 21 -13.99 -9.30 -15.62
C LYS A 21 -15.25 -8.79 -14.94
N SER A 22 -16.06 -9.68 -14.37
CA SER A 22 -17.29 -9.32 -13.67
C SER A 22 -16.99 -8.51 -12.40
N LEU A 23 -15.98 -8.89 -11.63
CA LEU A 23 -15.56 -8.18 -10.42
C LEU A 23 -15.01 -6.79 -10.78
N PHE A 24 -14.14 -6.69 -11.79
CA PHE A 24 -13.66 -5.39 -12.27
C PHE A 24 -14.81 -4.47 -12.71
N LYS A 25 -15.81 -5.02 -13.42
CA LYS A 25 -17.02 -4.27 -13.80
C LYS A 25 -17.85 -3.88 -12.57
N LEU A 26 -17.93 -4.73 -11.55
CA LEU A 26 -18.63 -4.43 -10.30
C LEU A 26 -17.94 -3.29 -9.56
N THR A 27 -16.61 -3.31 -9.43
CA THR A 27 -15.82 -2.26 -8.77
C THR A 27 -15.96 -0.92 -9.49
N THR A 28 -15.85 -0.91 -10.82
CA THR A 28 -15.98 0.33 -11.63
C THR A 28 -17.40 0.90 -11.58
N LYS A 29 -18.43 0.05 -11.65
CA LYS A 29 -19.83 0.48 -11.45
C LYS A 29 -20.08 0.96 -10.02
N GLY A 30 -19.52 0.27 -9.03
CA GLY A 30 -19.61 0.63 -7.62
C GLY A 30 -19.02 2.02 -7.37
N ASN A 31 -17.84 2.31 -7.91
CA ASN A 31 -17.22 3.63 -7.77
C ASN A 31 -18.04 4.74 -8.44
N ASN A 32 -18.59 4.49 -9.63
CA ASN A 32 -19.51 5.43 -10.28
C ASN A 32 -20.81 5.63 -9.50
N PHE A 33 -21.29 4.58 -8.81
CA PHE A 33 -22.46 4.65 -7.95
C PHE A 33 -22.17 5.42 -6.66
N ILE A 34 -21.03 5.19 -6.00
CA ILE A 34 -20.58 5.97 -4.83
C ILE A 34 -20.44 7.45 -5.21
N GLY A 35 -19.93 7.73 -6.41
CA GLY A 35 -19.89 9.08 -6.96
C GLY A 35 -21.27 9.75 -7.10
N LYS A 36 -22.39 9.05 -6.94
CA LYS A 36 -23.72 9.68 -6.87
C LYS A 36 -24.06 10.23 -5.48
N PHE A 37 -23.38 9.75 -4.44
CA PHE A 37 -23.64 10.12 -3.04
C PHE A 37 -22.56 11.02 -2.44
N ALA A 38 -21.48 11.27 -3.17
CA ALA A 38 -20.41 12.18 -2.79
C ALA A 38 -20.13 13.17 -3.91
N ASP A 39 -19.85 14.41 -3.52
CA ASP A 39 -19.39 15.44 -4.46
C ASP A 39 -18.00 15.10 -5.00
N VAL A 40 -17.12 14.63 -4.09
CA VAL A 40 -15.73 14.27 -4.36
C VAL A 40 -15.35 13.03 -3.55
N ILE A 41 -14.55 12.15 -4.14
CA ILE A 41 -13.93 11.00 -3.45
C ILE A 41 -12.44 11.30 -3.32
N ILE A 42 -11.96 11.48 -2.10
CA ILE A 42 -10.55 11.75 -1.84
C ILE A 42 -9.76 10.44 -1.89
N CYS A 43 -8.68 10.41 -2.68
CA CYS A 43 -7.82 9.26 -2.83
C CYS A 43 -6.39 9.60 -2.45
N ASN A 44 -5.79 8.83 -1.53
CA ASN A 44 -4.38 8.95 -1.20
C ASN A 44 -3.52 8.26 -2.27
N SER A 45 -3.50 8.87 -3.46
CA SER A 45 -2.70 8.47 -4.62
C SER A 45 -2.42 9.72 -5.47
N ALA A 46 -1.69 9.56 -6.57
CA ALA A 46 -1.26 10.64 -7.45
C ALA A 46 -1.54 10.30 -8.92
N ASN A 47 -1.82 11.31 -9.74
CA ASN A 47 -2.15 11.11 -11.17
C ASN A 47 -1.04 10.39 -11.93
N GLU A 48 0.21 10.63 -11.55
CA GLU A 48 1.41 10.02 -12.14
C GLU A 48 1.49 8.52 -11.85
N LEU A 49 0.90 8.06 -10.74
CA LEU A 49 0.89 6.67 -10.34
C LEU A 49 -0.27 5.89 -11.00
N GLU A 50 -1.45 6.50 -11.12
CA GLU A 50 -2.67 5.80 -11.55
C GLU A 50 -3.50 6.60 -12.58
N PRO A 51 -2.93 7.06 -13.70
CA PRO A 51 -3.60 8.01 -14.61
C PRO A 51 -4.89 7.44 -15.24
N ALA A 52 -4.92 6.13 -15.52
CA ALA A 52 -6.09 5.46 -16.06
C ALA A 52 -7.28 5.43 -15.08
N VAL A 53 -7.00 5.36 -13.77
CA VAL A 53 -8.04 5.30 -12.73
C VAL A 53 -8.74 6.65 -12.60
N PHE A 54 -7.99 7.74 -12.55
CA PHE A 54 -8.55 9.10 -12.45
C PHE A 54 -9.28 9.52 -13.73
N SER A 55 -8.83 9.04 -14.89
CA SER A 55 -9.55 9.21 -16.16
C SER A 55 -10.89 8.46 -16.17
N LEU A 56 -10.93 7.28 -15.57
CA LEU A 56 -12.13 6.43 -15.51
C LEU A 56 -13.16 6.91 -14.49
N ILE A 57 -12.72 7.57 -13.42
CA ILE A 57 -13.57 8.01 -12.31
C ILE A 57 -13.31 9.51 -12.06
N PRO A 58 -13.97 10.43 -12.79
CA PRO A 58 -13.68 11.86 -12.73
C PRO A 58 -13.89 12.53 -11.37
N LYS A 59 -14.69 11.93 -10.48
CA LYS A 59 -14.93 12.41 -9.11
C LYS A 59 -13.84 12.00 -8.11
N LEU A 60 -12.89 11.16 -8.52
CA LEU A 60 -11.79 10.73 -7.69
C LEU A 60 -10.70 11.81 -7.70
N LEU A 61 -10.48 12.45 -6.56
CA LEU A 61 -9.47 13.50 -6.39
C LEU A 61 -8.20 12.88 -5.78
N PRO A 62 -7.10 12.78 -6.53
CA PRO A 62 -5.80 12.40 -5.97
C PRO A 62 -5.27 13.53 -5.08
N VAL A 63 -4.98 13.21 -3.81
CA VAL A 63 -4.35 14.14 -2.86
C VAL A 63 -3.05 13.59 -2.27
N GLY A 64 -2.59 12.44 -2.77
CA GLY A 64 -1.43 11.74 -2.28
C GLY A 64 -0.12 12.16 -2.95
N PRO A 65 1.01 11.61 -2.47
CA PRO A 65 1.11 10.78 -1.28
C PRO A 65 0.94 11.60 0.02
N LEU A 66 0.00 11.18 0.86
CA LEU A 66 -0.14 11.68 2.23
C LEU A 66 0.89 10.96 3.10
N PHE A 67 1.87 11.70 3.57
CA PHE A 67 2.89 11.18 4.49
C PHE A 67 2.41 11.25 5.93
N ALA A 68 2.72 10.22 6.72
CA ALA A 68 2.44 10.19 8.16
C ALA A 68 3.21 11.28 8.93
N SER A 69 4.34 11.73 8.38
CA SER A 69 5.10 12.88 8.87
C SER A 69 4.53 14.17 8.28
N SER A 70 3.81 14.93 9.11
CA SER A 70 3.52 16.32 8.76
C SER A 70 4.82 17.14 8.75
N ARG A 71 4.90 18.17 7.89
CA ARG A 71 5.99 19.15 7.90
C ARG A 71 6.11 19.92 9.23
N LEU A 72 5.15 19.75 10.13
CA LEU A 72 5.04 20.44 11.42
C LEU A 72 5.62 19.64 12.59
N GLY A 73 6.27 18.50 12.33
CA GLY A 73 6.88 17.67 13.38
C GLY A 73 5.87 16.87 14.21
N ILE A 74 4.58 16.99 13.92
CA ILE A 74 3.54 16.14 14.49
C ILE A 74 3.57 14.82 13.73
N GLN A 75 4.11 13.78 14.35
CA GLN A 75 4.00 12.41 13.87
C GLN A 75 2.56 11.93 14.12
N GLY A 76 1.74 11.93 13.07
CA GLY A 76 0.41 11.33 13.13
C GLY A 76 0.49 9.85 12.75
N GLY A 77 -0.24 8.99 13.46
CA GLY A 77 -0.49 7.61 13.02
C GLY A 77 0.24 6.49 13.78
N ASN A 78 0.93 6.80 14.88
CA ASN A 78 1.34 5.78 15.85
C ASN A 78 0.84 6.16 17.26
N PHE A 79 0.44 5.15 18.05
CA PHE A 79 0.02 5.32 19.44
C PHE A 79 1.14 4.95 20.43
N TRP A 80 2.34 4.65 19.92
CA TRP A 80 3.45 4.09 20.68
C TRP A 80 4.55 5.14 20.87
N PRO A 81 5.26 5.12 22.00
CA PRO A 81 6.47 5.94 22.16
C PRO A 81 7.46 5.66 21.03
N LYS A 82 8.11 6.72 20.54
CA LYS A 82 9.14 6.59 19.52
C LYS A 82 10.35 5.87 20.10
N ASP A 83 10.74 4.77 19.47
CA ASP A 83 12.04 4.12 19.69
C ASP A 83 13.11 4.80 18.82
N SER A 84 14.12 5.37 19.47
CA SER A 84 15.25 6.03 18.83
C SER A 84 16.48 5.12 18.64
N ASP A 85 16.50 3.95 19.26
CA ASP A 85 17.67 3.09 19.32
C ASP A 85 17.96 2.49 17.93
N CYS A 86 16.90 2.04 17.24
CA CYS A 86 16.98 1.55 15.86
C CYS A 86 17.55 2.60 14.88
N LEU A 87 17.12 3.86 15.01
CA LEU A 87 17.63 4.94 14.16
C LEU A 87 19.09 5.28 14.48
N SER A 88 19.47 5.28 15.76
CA SER A 88 20.85 5.52 16.19
C SER A 88 21.80 4.44 15.70
N TRP A 89 21.35 3.18 15.61
CA TRP A 89 22.10 2.09 14.99
C TRP A 89 22.20 2.25 13.46
N LEU A 90 21.12 2.68 12.81
CA LEU A 90 21.06 2.87 11.35
C LEU A 90 22.03 3.96 10.88
N ASP A 91 22.15 5.05 11.64
CA ASP A 91 23.06 6.18 11.33
C ASP A 91 24.55 5.78 11.29
N GLN A 92 24.90 4.63 11.88
CA GLN A 92 26.28 4.11 11.91
C GLN A 92 26.60 3.20 10.71
N GLN A 93 25.61 2.82 9.90
CA GLN A 93 25.80 1.91 8.78
C GLN A 93 26.19 2.67 7.49
N PRO A 94 26.98 2.06 6.59
CA PRO A 94 27.26 2.66 5.28
C PRO A 94 25.98 2.95 4.48
N ALA A 95 26.02 3.97 3.64
CA ALA A 95 24.88 4.31 2.78
C ALA A 95 24.48 3.11 1.90
N ASN A 96 23.17 2.84 1.82
CA ASN A 96 22.58 1.73 1.06
C ASN A 96 23.06 0.31 1.47
N SER A 97 23.50 0.12 2.72
CA SER A 97 23.95 -1.20 3.23
C SER A 97 22.91 -1.97 4.03
N VAL A 98 21.82 -1.33 4.45
CA VAL A 98 20.79 -1.93 5.32
C VAL A 98 19.51 -2.19 4.53
N ILE A 99 18.89 -3.35 4.77
CA ILE A 99 17.59 -3.71 4.22
C ILE A 99 16.50 -3.47 5.28
N TYR A 100 15.47 -2.70 4.92
CA TYR A 100 14.27 -2.55 5.74
C TYR A 100 13.26 -3.65 5.38
N VAL A 101 12.84 -4.43 6.39
CA VAL A 101 11.86 -5.52 6.23
C VAL A 101 10.66 -5.24 7.13
N ALA A 102 9.50 -4.99 6.53
CA ALA A 102 8.23 -4.86 7.23
C ALA A 102 7.07 -5.29 6.34
N PHE A 103 6.08 -5.94 6.94
CA PHE A 103 4.90 -6.49 6.25
C PHE A 103 3.60 -5.77 6.66
N GLY A 104 3.72 -4.54 7.16
CA GLY A 104 2.61 -3.72 7.63
C GLY A 104 2.38 -3.79 9.14
N SER A 105 1.31 -3.16 9.62
CA SER A 105 0.95 -3.10 11.04
C SER A 105 0.39 -4.44 11.59
N PHE A 106 -0.01 -5.34 10.69
CA PHE A 106 -0.46 -6.68 11.02
C PHE A 106 0.15 -7.65 10.02
N THR A 107 0.64 -8.78 10.50
CA THR A 107 1.23 -9.84 9.68
C THR A 107 1.05 -11.18 10.36
N ALA A 108 0.76 -12.20 9.58
CA ALA A 108 0.67 -13.57 10.03
C ALA A 108 1.55 -14.46 9.15
N PHE A 109 2.58 -15.05 9.75
CA PHE A 109 3.40 -16.08 9.11
C PHE A 109 3.14 -17.42 9.77
N ASN A 110 3.09 -18.47 8.96
CA ASN A 110 3.27 -19.81 9.51
C ASN A 110 4.77 -20.05 9.84
N LYS A 111 5.04 -21.11 10.62
CA LYS A 111 6.40 -21.42 11.08
C LYS A 111 7.39 -21.54 9.91
N THR A 112 7.00 -22.22 8.84
CA THR A 112 7.85 -22.41 7.67
C THR A 112 8.19 -21.09 7.00
N GLN A 113 7.20 -20.23 6.73
CA GLN A 113 7.42 -18.91 6.14
C GLN A 113 8.38 -18.04 6.97
N PHE A 114 8.22 -18.07 8.30
CA PHE A 114 9.11 -17.34 9.19
C PHE A 114 10.53 -17.90 9.18
N GLN A 115 10.69 -19.23 9.15
CA GLN A 115 11.99 -19.88 9.05
C GLN A 115 12.70 -19.56 7.74
N GLU A 116 11.99 -19.64 6.61
CA GLU A 116 12.55 -19.29 5.31
C GLU A 116 12.94 -17.81 5.23
N LEU A 117 12.15 -16.90 5.80
CA LEU A 117 12.51 -15.49 5.89
C LEU A 117 13.79 -15.28 6.70
N ALA A 118 13.92 -15.94 7.85
CA ALA A 118 15.11 -15.83 8.69
C ALA A 118 16.35 -16.37 7.98
N LEU A 119 16.26 -17.54 7.34
CA LEU A 119 17.35 -18.13 6.57
C LEU A 119 17.76 -17.27 5.37
N GLY A 120 16.82 -16.57 4.74
CA GLY A 120 17.12 -15.66 3.62
C GLY A 120 17.74 -14.32 4.02
N LEU A 121 17.72 -13.98 5.32
CA LEU A 121 18.30 -12.74 5.86
C LEU A 121 19.64 -12.95 6.58
N ASP A 122 20.04 -14.20 6.79
CA ASP A 122 21.34 -14.62 7.34
C ASP A 122 22.44 -14.55 6.25
#